data_AF-A0A934GGI8-F1
#
_entry.id   AF-A0A934GGI8-F1
#
_cell.length_a   1.000
_cell.length_b   1.000
_cell.length_c   1.000
_cell.angle_alpha   90.00
_cell.angle_beta   90.00
_cell.angle_gamma   90.00
#
_symmetry.space_group_name_H-M   'P 1'
#
loop_
_entity.id
_entity.type
_entity.pdbx_description
1 polymer ?
#
loop_
_entity_poly.entity_id
_entity_poly.type
_entity_poly.pdbx_seq_one_letter_code
_entity_poly.pdbx_strand_id
1 'polypeptide(L)'
;MKKGKYFPITLVILGWLISFGPAVATDDIEKIFASACTTCHTAKRQTLDKTRLTRAEWSEAVARMISYGAEVPKQKLPELLDYLAMTRAPASDSVEKRK
;
A
#
# COMPACT_ATOMS: atom_id res chain seq x y z
N MET A 1 21.67 -68.07 -5.07
CA MET A 1 20.23 -68.29 -5.33
C MET A 1 19.40 -67.22 -4.59
N LYS A 2 18.36 -66.67 -5.23
CA LYS A 2 17.26 -65.79 -4.74
C LYS A 2 17.67 -64.31 -4.42
N LYS A 3 17.49 -63.33 -5.33
CA LYS A 3 16.28 -62.59 -5.78
C LYS A 3 15.59 -61.77 -4.66
N GLY A 4 15.50 -60.44 -4.85
CA GLY A 4 14.59 -59.56 -4.10
C GLY A 4 14.81 -58.06 -4.35
N LYS A 5 14.06 -57.49 -5.30
CA LYS A 5 13.90 -56.04 -5.54
C LYS A 5 12.75 -55.53 -4.67
N TYR A 6 12.95 -54.48 -3.86
CA TYR A 6 11.90 -53.54 -3.44
C TYR A 6 12.50 -52.17 -3.09
N PHE A 7 12.35 -51.21 -4.00
CA PHE A 7 12.29 -49.77 -3.71
C PHE A 7 10.93 -49.51 -3.05
N PRO A 8 10.84 -48.61 -2.05
CA PRO A 8 10.09 -47.38 -2.38
C PRO A 8 10.53 -46.11 -1.63
N ILE A 9 10.67 -45.04 -2.42
CA ILE A 9 10.07 -43.71 -2.16
C ILE A 9 10.53 -43.03 -0.86
N THR A 10 11.76 -42.53 -0.85
CA THR A 10 12.10 -41.33 -0.09
C THR A 10 11.43 -40.13 -0.78
N LEU A 11 10.22 -39.81 -0.30
CA LEU A 11 9.46 -38.61 -0.64
C LEU A 11 10.24 -37.38 -0.12
N VAL A 12 11.16 -36.89 -0.94
CA VAL A 12 11.82 -35.59 -0.75
C VAL A 12 10.79 -34.51 -1.08
N ILE A 13 10.16 -34.04 0.00
CA ILE A 13 9.54 -32.74 0.24
C ILE A 13 9.29 -31.91 -1.03
N LEU A 14 8.00 -31.81 -1.34
CA LEU A 14 7.35 -30.88 -2.24
C LEU A 14 7.97 -29.48 -2.12
N GLY A 15 8.85 -29.13 -3.07
CA GLY A 15 9.32 -27.77 -3.29
C GLY A 15 8.16 -26.91 -3.78
N TRP A 16 7.37 -26.37 -2.85
CA TRP A 16 6.56 -25.20 -3.12
C TRP A 16 7.41 -23.97 -2.79
N LEU A 17 7.83 -23.33 -3.88
CA LEU A 17 8.41 -22.01 -3.93
C LEU A 17 7.58 -21.05 -3.07
N ILE A 18 8.02 -20.78 -1.85
CA ILE A 18 7.54 -19.62 -1.12
C ILE A 18 8.17 -18.43 -1.82
N SER A 19 7.43 -17.85 -2.77
CA SER A 19 7.70 -16.53 -3.32
C SER A 19 7.52 -15.50 -2.20
N PHE A 20 8.51 -15.38 -1.32
CA PHE A 20 8.70 -14.19 -0.51
C PHE A 20 9.09 -13.06 -1.49
N GLY A 21 8.08 -12.37 -2.02
CA GLY A 21 8.29 -11.10 -2.69
C GLY A 21 8.93 -10.11 -1.72
N PRO A 22 9.77 -9.18 -2.19
CA PRO A 22 10.32 -8.15 -1.33
C PRO A 22 9.16 -7.37 -0.70
N ALA A 23 9.15 -7.30 0.64
CA ALA A 23 8.32 -6.33 1.33
C ALA A 23 8.75 -4.96 0.83
N VAL A 24 7.91 -4.31 0.02
CA VAL A 24 8.07 -2.88 -0.28
C VAL A 24 8.09 -2.18 1.06
N ALA A 25 9.22 -1.57 1.38
CA ALA A 25 9.48 -1.08 2.71
C ALA A 25 8.60 0.16 2.95
N THR A 26 7.73 0.09 3.95
CA THR A 26 6.75 1.15 4.26
C THR A 26 7.40 2.48 4.64
N ASP A 27 8.67 2.47 5.05
CA ASP A 27 9.46 3.67 5.32
C ASP A 27 9.67 4.53 4.06
N ASP A 28 9.55 3.97 2.86
CA ASP A 28 9.54 4.75 1.61
C ASP A 28 8.27 5.61 1.49
N ILE A 29 7.12 5.10 1.93
CA ILE A 29 5.84 5.77 1.74
C ILE A 29 5.66 6.94 2.68
N GLU A 30 6.11 6.81 3.93
CA GLU A 30 6.11 7.94 4.86
C GLU A 30 7.00 9.08 4.36
N LYS A 31 8.16 8.76 3.76
CA LYS A 31 9.03 9.75 3.12
C LYS A 31 8.36 10.43 1.94
N ILE A 32 7.69 9.66 1.06
CA ILE A 32 6.94 10.22 -0.07
C ILE A 32 5.81 11.12 0.42
N PHE A 33 5.07 10.71 1.45
CA PHE A 33 4.04 11.56 2.05
C PHE A 33 4.66 12.86 2.59
N ALA A 34 5.77 12.77 3.33
CA ALA A 34 6.45 13.93 3.87
C ALA A 34 6.91 14.88 2.76
N SER A 35 7.57 14.39 1.71
CA SER A 35 8.11 15.23 0.64
C SER A 35 7.04 15.76 -0.32
N ALA A 36 6.07 14.94 -0.72
CA ALA A 36 5.07 15.31 -1.72
C ALA A 36 3.89 16.08 -1.14
N CYS A 37 3.41 15.71 0.05
CA CYS A 37 2.19 16.28 0.61
C CYS A 37 2.48 17.48 1.51
N THR A 38 3.48 17.37 2.40
CA THR A 38 3.69 18.38 3.46
C THR A 38 4.42 19.64 3.00
N THR A 39 5.01 19.63 1.80
CA THR A 39 5.62 20.83 1.18
C THR A 39 4.62 21.98 1.07
N CYS A 40 3.36 21.69 0.70
CA CYS A 40 2.27 22.67 0.67
C CYS A 40 1.30 22.50 1.84
N HIS A 41 1.01 21.26 2.25
CA HIS A 41 0.06 20.95 3.32
C HIS A 41 0.71 20.94 4.71
N THR A 42 1.19 22.11 5.12
CA THR A 42 1.79 22.28 6.45
C THR A 42 0.71 22.45 7.53
N ALA A 43 1.08 22.17 8.78
CA ALA A 43 0.23 22.42 9.95
C ALA A 43 -0.27 23.88 10.05
N LYS A 44 0.46 24.84 9.50
CA LYS A 44 0.16 26.29 9.59
C LYS A 44 -0.70 26.82 8.45
N ARG A 45 -0.69 26.18 7.27
CA ARG A 45 -1.37 26.70 6.07
C ARG A 45 -2.57 25.87 5.69
N GLN A 46 -2.38 24.57 5.48
CA GLN A 46 -3.42 23.70 4.96
C GLN A 46 -3.17 22.27 5.42
N THR A 47 -3.41 22.02 6.72
CA THR A 47 -3.20 20.69 7.31
C THR A 47 -4.11 19.63 6.70
N LEU A 48 -3.62 18.40 6.63
CA LEU A 48 -4.38 17.21 6.25
C LEU A 48 -5.00 16.48 7.46
N ASP A 49 -4.76 16.95 8.70
CA ASP A 49 -5.15 16.23 9.92
C ASP A 49 -6.65 16.03 10.08
N LYS A 50 -7.46 16.90 9.45
CA LYS A 50 -8.93 16.82 9.46
C LYS A 50 -9.52 16.25 8.18
N THR A 51 -8.71 16.04 7.15
CA THR A 51 -9.17 15.49 5.88
C THR A 51 -9.45 14.00 6.06
N ARG A 52 -10.67 13.59 5.76
CA ARG A 52 -11.11 12.20 5.88
C ARG A 52 -11.78 11.79 4.58
N LEU A 53 -11.09 10.93 3.83
CA LEU A 53 -11.50 10.51 2.49
C LEU A 53 -11.34 9.00 2.35
N THR A 54 -12.23 8.40 1.57
CA THR A 54 -12.05 7.02 1.12
C THR A 54 -10.85 6.93 0.19
N ARG A 55 -10.38 5.72 -0.08
CA ARG A 55 -9.28 5.49 -1.02
C ARG A 55 -9.56 6.07 -2.41
N ALA A 56 -10.80 5.96 -2.90
CA ALA A 56 -11.20 6.49 -4.21
C ALA A 56 -11.13 8.02 -4.22
N GLU A 57 -11.67 8.67 -3.19
CA GLU A 57 -11.59 10.12 -3.02
C GLU A 57 -10.15 10.62 -2.84
N TRP A 58 -9.30 9.87 -2.14
CA TRP A 58 -7.86 10.15 -2.08
C TRP A 58 -7.19 10.03 -3.45
N SER A 59 -7.59 9.08 -4.28
CA SER A 59 -7.06 8.94 -5.64
C SER A 59 -7.32 10.20 -6.47
N GLU A 60 -8.54 10.73 -6.41
CA GLU A 60 -8.92 11.97 -7.10
C GLU A 60 -8.19 13.19 -6.52
N ALA A 61 -8.06 13.26 -5.19
CA ALA A 61 -7.33 14.34 -4.53
C ALA A 61 -5.84 14.35 -4.91
N VAL A 62 -5.18 13.19 -4.86
CA VAL A 62 -3.77 13.04 -5.23
C VAL A 62 -3.56 13.32 -6.72
N ALA A 63 -4.45 12.88 -7.60
CA ALA A 63 -4.39 13.20 -9.03
C ALA A 63 -4.42 14.72 -9.27
N ARG A 64 -5.28 15.45 -8.55
CA ARG A 64 -5.29 16.92 -8.60
C ARG A 64 -3.98 17.51 -8.08
N MET A 65 -3.42 17.00 -6.98
CA MET A 65 -2.15 17.51 -6.47
C MET A 65 -0.99 17.27 -7.44
N ILE A 66 -0.97 16.13 -8.11
CA ILE A 66 0.00 15.85 -9.19
C ILE A 66 -0.16 16.87 -10.33
N SER A 67 -1.40 17.22 -10.71
CA SER A 67 -1.63 18.28 -11.71
C SER A 67 -1.17 19.67 -11.27
N TYR A 68 -1.02 19.89 -9.96
CA TYR A 68 -0.46 21.12 -9.38
C TYR A 68 1.05 21.05 -9.12
N GLY A 69 1.71 19.94 -9.51
CA GLY A 69 3.16 19.78 -9.41
C GLY A 69 3.63 18.92 -8.25
N ALA A 70 2.75 18.20 -7.55
CA ALA A 70 3.21 17.22 -6.55
C ALA A 70 3.92 16.04 -7.22
N GLU A 71 5.13 15.73 -6.75
CA GLU A 71 5.94 14.63 -7.27
C GLU A 71 5.64 13.33 -6.51
N VAL A 72 4.85 12.45 -7.13
CA VAL A 72 4.56 11.11 -6.61
C VAL A 72 4.98 10.07 -7.65
N PRO A 73 5.90 9.14 -7.32
CA PRO A 73 6.29 8.07 -8.24
C PRO A 73 5.09 7.19 -8.61
N LYS A 74 4.87 6.96 -9.91
CA LYS A 74 3.72 6.17 -10.40
C LYS A 74 3.66 4.77 -9.81
N GLN A 75 4.82 4.13 -9.59
CA GLN A 75 4.89 2.79 -9.00
C GLN A 75 4.48 2.76 -7.53
N LYS A 76 4.65 3.86 -6.81
CA LYS A 76 4.33 3.99 -5.37
C LYS A 76 2.95 4.58 -5.12
N LEU A 77 2.28 5.10 -6.16
CA LEU A 77 0.95 5.71 -6.04
C LEU A 77 -0.08 4.77 -5.39
N PRO A 78 -0.21 3.48 -5.75
CA PRO A 78 -1.18 2.59 -5.10
C PRO A 78 -0.95 2.47 -3.59
N GLU A 79 0.31 2.31 -3.18
CA GLU A 79 0.72 2.15 -1.78
C GLU A 79 0.54 3.45 -0.98
N LEU A 80 0.79 4.61 -1.59
CA LEU A 80 0.48 5.91 -1.00
C LEU A 80 -1.02 6.10 -0.76
N LEU A 81 -1.87 5.67 -1.71
CA LEU A 81 -3.33 5.74 -1.54
C LEU A 81 -3.83 4.82 -0.42
N ASP A 82 -3.23 3.63 -0.29
CA ASP A 82 -3.52 2.73 0.82
C ASP A 82 -3.11 3.34 2.17
N TYR A 83 -1.91 3.93 2.24
CA TYR A 83 -1.44 4.65 3.42
C TYR A 83 -2.39 5.80 3.81
N LEU A 84 -2.80 6.63 2.85
CA LEU A 84 -3.73 7.73 3.09
C LEU A 84 -5.11 7.22 3.55
N ALA A 85 -5.63 6.16 2.94
CA ALA A 85 -6.89 5.57 3.35
C ALA A 85 -6.81 4.95 4.75
N MET A 86 -5.74 4.26 5.10
CA MET A 86 -5.58 3.65 6.43
C MET A 86 -5.43 4.70 7.54
N THR A 87 -4.69 5.76 7.29
CA THR A 87 -4.36 6.77 8.30
C THR A 87 -5.39 7.91 8.37
N ARG A 88 -6.19 8.11 7.31
CA ARG A 88 -7.11 9.25 7.15
C ARG A 88 -8.46 8.80 6.56
N ALA A 89 -8.93 7.61 6.93
CA ALA A 89 -10.25 7.12 6.55
C ALA A 89 -11.39 7.87 7.24
N PRO A 90 -12.54 8.08 6.57
CA PRO A 90 -13.78 8.51 7.21
C PRO A 90 -14.19 7.54 8.32
N ALA A 91 -14.87 8.07 9.34
CA ALA A 91 -15.49 7.25 10.37
C ALA A 91 -16.54 6.32 9.71
N SER A 92 -16.68 5.09 10.21
CA SER A 92 -17.51 4.06 9.57
C SER A 92 -18.98 4.44 9.43
N ASP A 93 -19.52 5.25 10.34
CA ASP A 93 -20.87 5.82 10.29
C ASP A 93 -21.06 6.87 9.18
N SER A 94 -20.00 7.61 8.85
CA SER A 94 -19.99 8.61 7.77
C SER A 94 -19.85 8.00 6.37
N VAL A 95 -19.44 6.72 6.27
CA VAL A 95 -19.42 5.99 4.99
C VAL A 95 -20.84 5.53 4.62
N GLU A 96 -21.61 5.03 5.58
CA GLU A 96 -22.99 4.56 5.38
C GLU A 96 -23.92 5.69 4.90
N LYS A 97 -23.80 6.87 5.50
CA LYS A 97 -24.67 8.03 5.20
C LYS A 97 -24.37 8.71 3.84
N ARG A 98 -23.34 8.27 3.11
CA ARG A 98 -22.93 8.85 1.81
C ARG A 98 -23.41 8.06 0.59
N LYS A 99 -24.16 6.97 0.79
CA LYS A 99 -24.93 6.29 -0.25
C LYS A 99 -26.34 6.86 -0.35
#